data_AF-A0A1J5NWX0-F1
#
_entry.id   AF-A0A1J5NWX0-F1
#
_cell.length_a   1.000
_cell.length_b   1.000
_cell.length_c   1.000
_cell.angle_alpha   90.00
_cell.angle_beta   90.00
_cell.angle_gamma   90.00
#
_symmetry.space_group_name_H-M   'P 1'
#
loop_
_entity.id
_entity.type
_entity.pdbx_description
1 polymer ?
#
loop_
_entity_poly.entity_id
_entity_poly.type
_entity_poly.pdbx_seq_one_letter_code
_entity_poly.pdbx_strand_id
1 'polypeptide(L)'
;MQMLVEGLAMGAFATFFNNINDPLGKKLMQLVMTDEAFHHKFGKIWADRTIPKLSPAEHAIIEDWAAHCFQTLLFNLVSPSQQRDLYEEFGLDPDKVIAEMAAMVTDETRRENMREQSNIFRVLVKTLLNAGIITDRTRAFYAIYVDMEELKGEGDRMVGDDIAEEGIKYLQEINFKDRVAAAVKIAAE
;
A
#
# COMPACT_ATOMS: atom_id res chain seq x y z
N MET A 1 12.86 4.66 1.23
CA MET A 1 11.67 5.21 1.91
C MET A 1 10.49 5.35 0.96
N GLN A 2 10.66 5.99 -0.21
CA GLN A 2 9.58 6.18 -1.21
C GLN A 2 8.77 4.90 -1.50
N MET A 3 9.44 3.84 -1.96
CA MET A 3 8.79 2.55 -2.28
C MET A 3 8.02 1.93 -1.10
N LEU A 4 8.50 2.16 0.12
CA LEU A 4 7.85 1.63 1.33
C LEU A 4 6.57 2.41 1.61
N VAL A 5 6.63 3.75 1.59
CA VAL A 5 5.47 4.60 1.89
C VAL A 5 4.40 4.48 0.81
N GLU A 6 4.77 4.47 -0.47
CA GLU A 6 3.79 4.36 -1.57
C GLU A 6 3.08 3.00 -1.56
N GLY A 7 3.82 1.90 -1.35
CA GLY A 7 3.22 0.58 -1.22
C GLY A 7 2.24 0.49 -0.05
N LEU A 8 2.59 1.10 1.10
CA LEU A 8 1.71 1.19 2.26
C LEU A 8 0.49 2.07 1.98
N ALA A 9 0.67 3.24 1.38
CA ALA A 9 -0.41 4.17 1.07
C ALA A 9 -1.45 3.51 0.17
N MET A 10 -1.01 2.83 -0.89
CA MET A 10 -1.89 2.15 -1.83
C MET A 10 -2.73 1.06 -1.15
N GLY A 11 -2.13 0.22 -0.30
CA GLY A 11 -2.88 -0.80 0.44
C GLY A 11 -3.83 -0.21 1.49
N ALA A 12 -3.38 0.82 2.22
CA ALA A 12 -4.17 1.49 3.26
C ALA A 12 -5.42 2.15 2.66
N PHE A 13 -5.26 2.98 1.64
CA PHE A 13 -6.36 3.70 1.03
C PHE A 13 -7.31 2.78 0.25
N ALA A 14 -6.81 1.71 -0.38
CA ALA A 14 -7.67 0.68 -0.96
C ALA A 14 -8.52 -0.03 0.11
N THR A 15 -7.91 -0.38 1.25
CA THR A 15 -8.63 -0.97 2.39
C THR A 15 -9.71 -0.02 2.92
N PHE A 16 -9.37 1.26 3.09
CA PHE A 16 -10.36 2.26 3.52
C PHE A 16 -11.48 2.42 2.50
N PHE A 17 -11.17 2.56 1.21
CA PHE A 17 -12.17 2.70 0.15
C PHE A 17 -13.16 1.53 0.12
N ASN A 18 -12.66 0.31 0.33
CA ASN A 18 -13.49 -0.91 0.32
C ASN A 18 -14.40 -1.00 1.55
N ASN A 19 -13.92 -0.58 2.72
CA ASN A 19 -14.59 -0.83 4.00
C ASN A 19 -15.33 0.38 4.59
N ILE A 20 -15.05 1.60 4.12
CA ILE A 20 -15.68 2.81 4.65
C ILE A 20 -17.16 2.88 4.24
N ASN A 21 -18.02 3.11 5.23
CA ASN A 21 -19.46 3.26 5.02
C ASN A 21 -19.86 4.72 4.72
N ASP A 22 -19.04 5.69 5.13
CA ASP A 22 -19.29 7.11 4.88
C ASP A 22 -19.08 7.44 3.39
N PRO A 23 -20.11 7.93 2.66
CA PRO A 23 -19.99 8.20 1.23
C PRO A 23 -18.97 9.30 0.89
N LEU A 24 -18.84 10.32 1.74
CA LEU A 24 -17.87 11.40 1.55
C LEU A 24 -16.45 10.85 1.69
N GLY A 25 -16.19 10.11 2.77
CA GLY A 25 -14.92 9.43 3.00
C GLY A 25 -14.58 8.48 1.85
N LYS A 26 -15.55 7.70 1.36
CA LYS A 26 -15.35 6.83 0.20
C LYS A 26 -14.88 7.61 -1.03
N LYS A 27 -15.54 8.73 -1.33
CA LYS A 27 -15.15 9.57 -2.47
C LYS A 27 -13.78 10.23 -2.26
N LEU A 28 -13.49 10.70 -1.05
CA LEU A 28 -12.19 11.26 -0.71
C LEU A 28 -11.07 10.24 -0.92
N MET A 29 -11.25 9.01 -0.42
CA MET A 29 -10.27 7.93 -0.63
C MET A 29 -10.07 7.64 -2.13
N GLN A 30 -11.14 7.63 -2.93
CA GLN A 30 -11.01 7.45 -4.39
C GLN A 30 -10.16 8.54 -5.03
N LEU A 31 -10.32 9.80 -4.64
CA LEU A 31 -9.55 10.92 -5.16
C LEU A 31 -8.08 10.86 -4.71
N VAL A 32 -7.82 10.53 -3.45
CA VAL A 32 -6.45 10.30 -2.96
C VAL A 32 -5.78 9.18 -3.77
N MET A 33 -6.52 8.10 -4.05
CA MET A 33 -6.01 6.99 -4.87
C MET A 33 -5.64 7.40 -6.30
N THR A 34 -6.28 8.43 -6.87
CA THR A 34 -5.86 8.93 -8.19
C THR A 34 -4.46 9.51 -8.15
N ASP A 35 -4.09 10.21 -7.08
CA ASP A 35 -2.74 10.77 -6.90
C ASP A 35 -1.73 9.68 -6.54
N GLU A 36 -2.08 8.78 -5.62
CA GLU A 36 -1.21 7.68 -5.20
C GLU A 36 -0.84 6.72 -6.35
N ALA A 37 -1.74 6.54 -7.33
CA ALA A 37 -1.42 5.78 -8.53
C ALA A 37 -0.28 6.43 -9.36
N PHE A 38 -0.19 7.77 -9.39
CA PHE A 38 0.93 8.46 -10.03
C PHE A 38 2.21 8.40 -9.19
N HIS A 39 2.11 8.57 -7.86
CA HIS A 39 3.25 8.41 -6.96
C HIS A 39 3.86 7.01 -7.12
N HIS A 40 3.04 5.96 -7.01
CA HIS A 40 3.48 4.58 -7.16
C HIS A 40 4.09 4.30 -8.55
N LYS A 41 3.51 4.85 -9.64
CA LYS A 41 4.11 4.74 -10.98
C LYS A 41 5.47 5.43 -11.06
N PHE A 42 5.61 6.61 -10.46
CA PHE A 42 6.89 7.30 -10.38
C PHE A 42 7.93 6.47 -9.62
N GLY A 43 7.56 5.94 -8.44
CA GLY A 43 8.40 5.04 -7.65
C GLY A 43 8.88 3.83 -8.45
N LYS A 44 7.97 3.17 -9.18
CA LYS A 44 8.30 2.05 -10.06
C LYS A 44 9.31 2.43 -11.14
N ILE A 45 9.07 3.52 -11.88
CA ILE A 45 9.99 3.99 -12.95
C ILE A 45 11.37 4.29 -12.36
N TRP A 46 11.42 4.90 -11.19
CA TRP A 46 12.66 5.16 -10.49
C TRP A 46 13.37 3.85 -10.10
N ALA A 47 12.65 2.89 -9.53
CA ALA A 47 13.18 1.61 -9.11
C ALA A 47 13.75 0.83 -10.31
N ASP A 48 12.99 0.69 -11.39
CA ASP A 48 13.41 0.00 -12.62
C ASP A 48 14.71 0.56 -13.20
N ARG A 49 14.91 1.88 -13.07
CA ARG A 49 16.09 2.59 -13.60
C ARG A 49 17.28 2.64 -12.66
N THR A 50 17.07 2.36 -11.37
CA THR A 50 18.06 2.64 -10.31
C THR A 50 18.50 1.37 -9.61
N ILE A 51 17.56 0.52 -9.18
CA ILE A 51 17.86 -0.71 -8.43
C ILE A 51 18.81 -1.64 -9.19
N PRO A 52 18.65 -1.88 -10.51
CA PRO A 52 19.58 -2.74 -11.27
C PRO A 52 21.01 -2.19 -11.38
N LYS A 53 21.24 -0.91 -11.05
CA LYS A 53 22.54 -0.26 -11.14
C LYS A 53 23.30 -0.25 -9.80
N LEU A 54 22.67 -0.70 -8.74
CA LEU A 54 23.29 -0.76 -7.42
C LEU A 54 24.40 -1.81 -7.42
N SER A 55 25.50 -1.51 -6.74
CA SER A 55 26.47 -2.53 -6.39
C SER A 55 25.86 -3.56 -5.44
N PRO A 56 26.42 -4.78 -5.33
CA PRO A 56 25.93 -5.78 -4.39
C PRO A 56 25.87 -5.27 -2.93
N ALA A 57 26.81 -4.41 -2.52
CA ALA A 57 26.83 -3.84 -1.18
C ALA A 57 25.70 -2.81 -0.96
N GLU A 58 25.43 -1.94 -1.94
CA GLU A 58 24.31 -1.00 -1.87
C GLU A 58 22.97 -1.71 -1.90
N HIS A 59 22.85 -2.74 -2.74
CA HIS A 59 21.67 -3.58 -2.80
C HIS A 59 21.41 -4.24 -1.44
N ALA A 60 22.48 -4.71 -0.79
CA ALA A 60 22.37 -5.31 0.53
C ALA A 60 21.82 -4.34 1.58
N ILE A 61 22.28 -3.09 1.58
CA ILE A 61 21.81 -2.07 2.51
C ILE A 61 20.31 -1.83 2.35
N ILE A 62 19.81 -1.69 1.11
CA ILE A 62 18.38 -1.41 0.89
C ILE A 62 17.48 -2.61 1.20
N GLU A 63 17.97 -3.82 0.99
CA GLU A 63 17.30 -5.07 1.33
C GLU A 63 17.11 -5.21 2.85
N ASP A 64 18.19 -5.01 3.61
CA ASP A 64 18.16 -5.13 5.07
C ASP A 64 17.30 -4.01 5.67
N TRP A 65 17.41 -2.80 5.11
CA TRP A 65 16.57 -1.67 5.51
C TRP A 65 15.08 -1.92 5.24
N ALA A 66 14.73 -2.44 4.07
CA ALA A 66 13.35 -2.78 3.73
C ALA A 66 12.78 -3.86 4.66
N ALA A 67 13.56 -4.92 4.95
CA ALA A 67 13.16 -5.96 5.88
C ALA A 67 12.96 -5.42 7.31
N HIS A 68 13.88 -4.57 7.77
CA HIS A 68 13.76 -3.91 9.07
C HIS A 68 12.51 -3.03 9.16
N CYS A 69 12.25 -2.20 8.13
CA CYS A 69 11.04 -1.38 8.07
C CYS A 69 9.77 -2.23 8.07
N PHE A 70 9.72 -3.29 7.24
CA PHE A 70 8.58 -4.20 7.18
C PHE A 70 8.29 -4.81 8.55
N GLN A 71 9.32 -5.37 9.21
CA GLN A 71 9.17 -5.95 10.55
C GLN A 71 8.66 -4.92 11.56
N THR A 72 9.28 -3.74 11.55
CA THR A 72 8.93 -2.66 12.49
C THR A 72 7.48 -2.25 12.34
N LEU A 73 7.03 -2.05 11.09
CA LEU A 73 5.65 -1.67 10.81
C LEU A 73 4.68 -2.81 11.11
N LEU A 74 5.02 -4.06 10.80
CA LEU A 74 4.15 -5.20 11.05
C LEU A 74 3.74 -5.34 12.53
N PHE A 75 4.63 -4.97 13.45
CA PHE A 75 4.37 -5.09 14.89
C PHE A 75 3.99 -3.76 15.57
N ASN A 76 4.28 -2.60 14.95
CA ASN A 76 3.98 -1.30 15.56
C ASN A 76 2.81 -0.57 14.92
N LEU A 77 2.51 -0.81 13.64
CA LEU A 77 1.43 -0.12 12.96
C LEU A 77 0.09 -0.52 13.59
N VAL A 78 -0.61 0.45 14.17
CA VAL A 78 -1.86 0.23 14.93
C VAL A 78 -1.64 -0.71 16.14
N SER A 79 -0.45 -0.68 16.76
CA SER A 79 -0.21 -1.49 17.95
C SER A 79 -1.19 -1.12 19.06
N PRO A 80 -1.85 -2.11 19.71
CA PRO A 80 -2.73 -1.85 20.84
C PRO A 80 -2.04 -1.05 21.96
N SER A 81 -0.73 -1.25 22.15
CA SER A 81 0.05 -0.51 23.15
C SER A 81 0.20 0.98 22.85
N GLN A 82 0.02 1.41 21.59
CA GLN A 82 0.07 2.82 21.19
C GLN A 82 -1.30 3.51 21.32
N GLN A 83 -2.37 2.76 21.57
CA GLN A 83 -3.74 3.26 21.63
C GLN A 83 -4.29 3.34 23.05
N ARG A 84 -3.42 3.36 24.07
CA ARG A 84 -3.84 3.37 25.48
C ARG A 84 -4.76 4.54 25.80
N ASP A 85 -4.36 5.75 25.41
CA ASP A 85 -5.13 6.97 25.65
C ASP A 85 -6.55 6.88 25.05
N LEU A 86 -6.68 6.26 23.86
CA LEU A 86 -7.98 6.01 23.22
C LEU A 86 -8.83 5.05 24.06
N TYR A 87 -8.25 3.95 24.55
CA TYR A 87 -8.98 3.01 25.39
C TYR A 87 -9.47 3.65 26.68
N GLU A 88 -8.62 4.45 27.34
CA GLU A 88 -8.95 5.18 28.55
C GLU A 88 -10.06 6.21 28.32
N GLU A 89 -10.04 6.92 27.20
CA GLU A 89 -11.08 7.89 26.81
C GLU A 89 -12.47 7.25 26.74
N PHE A 90 -12.56 5.99 26.30
CA PHE A 90 -13.80 5.23 26.22
C PHE A 90 -14.08 4.36 27.47
N GLY A 91 -13.33 4.55 28.56
CA GLY A 91 -13.53 3.85 29.82
C GLY A 91 -13.14 2.37 29.80
N LEU A 92 -12.26 1.98 28.87
CA LEU A 92 -11.71 0.63 28.78
C LEU A 92 -10.38 0.55 29.56
N ASP A 93 -10.12 -0.60 30.18
CA ASP A 93 -8.82 -0.91 30.78
C ASP A 93 -7.81 -1.27 29.66
N PRO A 94 -6.77 -0.45 29.42
CA PRO A 94 -5.83 -0.69 28.34
C PRO A 94 -5.08 -2.01 28.45
N ASP A 95 -4.72 -2.43 29.67
CA ASP A 95 -3.93 -3.64 29.88
C ASP A 95 -4.78 -4.88 29.56
N LYS A 96 -6.07 -4.83 29.91
CA LYS A 96 -7.03 -5.86 29.51
C LYS A 96 -7.22 -5.90 28.00
N VAL A 97 -7.43 -4.76 27.33
CA VAL A 97 -7.58 -4.71 25.86
C VAL A 97 -6.36 -5.29 25.16
N ILE A 98 -5.15 -4.90 25.58
CA ILE A 98 -3.89 -5.39 25.01
C ILE A 98 -3.76 -6.91 25.19
N ALA A 99 -4.07 -7.44 26.38
CA ALA A 99 -3.98 -8.87 26.66
C ALA A 99 -4.95 -9.69 25.79
N GLU A 100 -6.20 -9.25 25.66
CA GLU A 100 -7.21 -9.91 24.82
C GLU A 100 -6.83 -9.86 23.34
N MET A 101 -6.34 -8.71 22.85
CA MET A 101 -5.85 -8.58 21.48
C MET A 101 -4.64 -9.49 21.22
N ALA A 102 -3.72 -9.63 22.18
CA ALA A 102 -2.58 -10.54 22.05
C ALA A 102 -3.00 -12.01 21.94
N ALA A 103 -4.09 -12.40 22.61
CA ALA A 103 -4.65 -13.74 22.51
C ALA A 103 -5.31 -14.02 21.14
N MET A 104 -5.87 -12.99 20.49
CA MET A 104 -6.52 -13.10 19.19
C MET A 104 -5.55 -12.95 18.00
N VAL A 105 -4.59 -12.03 18.08
CA VAL A 105 -3.69 -11.68 16.96
C VAL A 105 -2.45 -12.57 16.95
N THR A 106 -2.66 -13.82 16.53
CA THR A 106 -1.61 -14.83 16.32
C THR A 106 -0.94 -14.68 14.95
N ASP A 107 0.20 -15.37 14.76
CA ASP A 107 0.86 -15.41 13.43
C ASP A 107 0.00 -16.08 12.36
N GLU A 108 -0.87 -17.01 12.74
CA GLU A 108 -1.86 -17.60 11.84
C GLU A 108 -2.88 -16.57 11.38
N THR A 109 -3.40 -15.77 12.32
CA THR A 109 -4.32 -14.67 12.00
C THR A 109 -3.65 -13.62 11.11
N ARG A 110 -2.37 -13.28 11.36
CA ARG A 110 -1.60 -12.39 10.49
C ARG A 110 -1.48 -12.95 9.07
N ARG A 111 -1.14 -14.25 8.92
CA ARG A 111 -1.07 -14.91 7.61
C ARG A 111 -2.41 -14.90 6.89
N GLU A 112 -3.50 -15.21 7.58
CA GLU A 112 -4.84 -15.19 6.99
C GLU A 112 -5.20 -13.80 6.48
N ASN A 113 -4.99 -12.76 7.28
CA ASN A 113 -5.25 -11.38 6.89
C ASN A 113 -4.41 -10.94 5.69
N MET A 114 -3.18 -11.46 5.55
CA MET A 114 -2.31 -11.17 4.40
C MET A 114 -2.66 -11.95 3.12
N ARG A 115 -3.74 -12.74 3.12
CA ARG A 115 -4.34 -13.26 1.87
C ARG A 115 -5.18 -12.21 1.16
N GLU A 116 -5.73 -11.24 1.89
CA GLU A 116 -6.52 -10.17 1.29
C GLU A 116 -5.64 -9.29 0.40
N GLN A 117 -6.03 -9.11 -0.87
CA GLN A 117 -5.26 -8.32 -1.84
C GLN A 117 -5.10 -6.85 -1.43
N SER A 118 -6.06 -6.30 -0.69
CA SER A 118 -6.00 -4.95 -0.14
C SER A 118 -5.14 -4.83 1.11
N ASN A 119 -4.72 -5.94 1.73
CA ASN A 119 -3.95 -5.91 2.96
C ASN A 119 -2.68 -5.07 2.77
N ILE A 120 -2.51 -4.07 3.64
CA ILE A 120 -1.43 -3.09 3.55
C ILE A 120 -0.03 -3.73 3.49
N PHE A 121 0.20 -4.79 4.26
CA PHE A 121 1.49 -5.47 4.30
C PHE A 121 1.70 -6.37 3.09
N ARG A 122 0.64 -7.03 2.60
CA ARG A 122 0.71 -7.82 1.35
C ARG A 122 1.08 -6.92 0.16
N VAL A 123 0.42 -5.76 0.03
CA VAL A 123 0.73 -4.77 -1.01
C VAL A 123 2.16 -4.25 -0.88
N LEU A 124 2.63 -3.98 0.34
CA LEU A 124 4.01 -3.58 0.58
C LEU A 124 5.01 -4.66 0.10
N VAL A 125 4.79 -5.93 0.43
CA VAL A 125 5.67 -7.02 -0.04
C VAL A 125 5.67 -7.11 -1.56
N LYS A 126 4.49 -7.03 -2.20
CA LYS A 126 4.38 -7.03 -3.67
C LYS A 126 5.14 -5.87 -4.30
N THR A 127 5.05 -4.68 -3.71
CA THR A 127 5.74 -3.48 -4.17
C THR A 127 7.26 -3.67 -4.11
N LEU A 128 7.78 -4.16 -2.98
CA LEU A 128 9.21 -4.42 -2.81
C LEU A 128 9.73 -5.54 -3.71
N LEU A 129 8.91 -6.57 -3.95
CA LEU A 129 9.22 -7.67 -4.86
C LEU A 129 9.34 -7.17 -6.30
N ASN A 130 8.34 -6.43 -6.78
CA ASN A 130 8.30 -5.91 -8.16
C ASN A 130 9.40 -4.86 -8.39
N ALA A 131 9.82 -4.13 -7.36
CA ALA A 131 10.93 -3.18 -7.42
C ALA A 131 12.32 -3.85 -7.44
N GLY A 132 12.41 -5.18 -7.33
CA GLY A 132 13.66 -5.91 -7.23
C GLY A 132 14.38 -5.76 -5.89
N ILE A 133 13.73 -5.18 -4.89
CA ILE A 133 14.31 -4.99 -3.56
C ILE A 133 14.30 -6.33 -2.80
N ILE A 134 13.24 -7.13 -2.91
CA ILE A 134 13.25 -8.48 -2.36
C ILE A 134 14.02 -9.40 -3.31
N THR A 135 15.16 -9.91 -2.84
CA THR A 135 15.98 -10.90 -3.57
C THR A 135 15.97 -12.24 -2.84
N ASP A 136 16.67 -13.22 -3.40
CA ASP A 136 16.88 -14.52 -2.75
C ASP A 136 17.44 -14.40 -1.31
N ARG A 137 18.21 -13.34 -0.99
CA ARG A 137 18.77 -13.15 0.35
C ARG A 137 17.69 -12.91 1.41
N THR A 138 16.67 -12.13 1.08
CA THR A 138 15.63 -11.70 2.03
C THR A 138 14.28 -12.37 1.79
N ARG A 139 14.11 -13.12 0.69
CA ARG A 139 12.85 -13.78 0.31
C ARG A 139 12.25 -14.65 1.42
N ALA A 140 13.09 -15.44 2.10
CA ALA A 140 12.63 -16.35 3.15
C ALA A 140 12.00 -15.61 4.35
N PHE A 141 12.42 -14.37 4.63
CA PHE A 141 11.85 -13.56 5.70
C PHE A 141 10.38 -13.17 5.39
N TYR A 142 10.10 -12.76 4.16
CA TYR A 142 8.74 -12.39 3.74
C TYR A 142 7.83 -13.61 3.55
N ALA A 143 8.38 -14.74 3.11
CA ALA A 143 7.66 -15.99 2.89
C ALA A 143 7.02 -16.59 4.15
N ILE A 144 7.37 -16.08 5.34
CA ILE A 144 6.71 -16.44 6.61
C ILE A 144 5.26 -15.94 6.64
N TYR A 145 4.97 -14.85 5.92
CA TYR A 145 3.71 -14.12 6.01
C TYR A 145 2.87 -14.19 4.74
N VAL A 146 3.51 -14.35 3.57
CA VAL A 146 2.84 -14.33 2.27
C VAL A 146 3.35 -15.45 1.35
N ASP A 147 2.51 -15.90 0.43
CA ASP A 147 2.95 -16.78 -0.67
C ASP A 147 3.69 -15.94 -1.73
N MET A 148 5.00 -16.12 -1.79
CA MET A 148 5.88 -15.36 -2.70
C MET A 148 5.74 -15.77 -4.17
N GLU A 149 5.29 -17.00 -4.45
CA GLU A 149 5.05 -17.44 -5.84
C GLU A 149 3.71 -16.92 -6.34
N GLU A 150 2.68 -16.97 -5.50
CA GLU A 150 1.39 -16.34 -5.79
C GLU A 150 1.57 -14.85 -6.10
N LEU A 151 2.24 -14.11 -5.22
CA LEU A 151 2.50 -12.67 -5.40
C LEU A 151 3.22 -12.35 -6.71
N LYS A 152 4.22 -13.17 -7.08
CA LYS A 152 4.94 -13.02 -8.34
C LYS A 152 4.03 -13.29 -9.54
N GLY A 153 3.14 -14.27 -9.44
CA GLY A 153 2.19 -14.66 -10.48
C GLY A 153 1.13 -13.60 -10.77
N GLU A 154 0.81 -12.73 -9.81
CA GLU A 154 -0.14 -11.62 -10.00
C GLU A 154 0.39 -10.47 -10.88
N GLY A 155 1.69 -10.45 -11.18
CA GLY A 155 2.34 -9.42 -11.97
C GLY A 155 2.31 -8.03 -11.34
N ASP A 156 2.26 -7.00 -12.19
CA ASP A 156 2.50 -5.61 -11.79
C ASP A 156 1.26 -4.83 -11.37
N ARG A 157 0.06 -5.35 -11.65
CA ARG A 157 -1.19 -4.66 -11.32
C ARG A 157 -1.41 -4.66 -9.81
N MET A 158 -1.75 -3.51 -9.27
CA MET A 158 -2.03 -3.31 -7.85
C MET A 158 -3.53 -3.13 -7.61
N VAL A 159 -3.98 -3.49 -6.40
CA VAL A 159 -5.39 -3.35 -5.97
C VAL A 159 -5.93 -1.92 -6.13
N GLY A 160 -5.04 -0.94 -6.01
CA GLY A 160 -5.37 0.48 -6.11
C GLY A 160 -5.57 1.00 -7.53
N ASP A 161 -5.08 0.28 -8.54
CA ASP A 161 -5.09 0.75 -9.93
C ASP A 161 -6.54 0.94 -10.42
N ASP A 162 -7.44 0.00 -10.09
CA ASP A 162 -8.82 0.03 -10.58
C ASP A 162 -9.62 1.17 -9.94
N ILE A 163 -9.39 1.41 -8.64
CA ILE A 163 -9.99 2.51 -7.88
C ILE A 163 -9.53 3.86 -8.46
N ALA A 164 -8.23 3.97 -8.75
CA ALA A 164 -7.64 5.15 -9.35
C ALA A 164 -8.13 5.39 -10.78
N GLU A 165 -8.21 4.35 -11.62
CA GLU A 165 -8.71 4.45 -12.99
C GLU A 165 -10.16 4.95 -13.05
N GLU A 166 -11.03 4.44 -12.18
CA GLU A 166 -12.40 4.92 -12.05
C GLU A 166 -12.44 6.38 -11.58
N GLY A 167 -11.63 6.73 -10.57
CA GLY A 167 -11.48 8.11 -10.09
C GLY A 167 -11.02 9.07 -11.18
N ILE A 168 -10.05 8.66 -12.00
CA ILE A 168 -9.53 9.45 -13.13
C ILE A 168 -10.62 9.67 -14.18
N LYS A 169 -11.40 8.65 -14.55
CA LYS A 169 -12.53 8.79 -15.48
C LYS A 169 -13.54 9.82 -14.97
N TYR A 170 -13.90 9.74 -13.68
CA TYR A 170 -14.77 10.71 -13.04
C TYR A 170 -14.19 12.15 -13.08
N LEU A 171 -12.92 12.32 -12.78
CA LEU A 171 -12.25 13.63 -12.87
C LEU A 171 -12.21 14.16 -14.31
N GLN A 172 -12.06 13.28 -15.30
CA GLN A 172 -12.13 13.66 -16.70
C GLN A 172 -13.52 14.18 -17.07
N GLU A 173 -14.58 13.51 -16.63
CA GLU A 173 -15.96 13.96 -16.86
C GLU A 173 -16.21 15.35 -16.28
N ILE A 174 -15.68 15.65 -15.09
CA ILE A 174 -15.80 16.99 -14.48
C ILE A 174 -14.98 18.02 -15.24
N ASN A 175 -13.69 17.75 -15.45
CA ASN A 175 -12.75 18.76 -15.95
C ASN A 175 -12.90 19.03 -17.45
N PHE A 176 -13.42 18.07 -18.21
CA PHE A 176 -13.59 18.18 -19.66
C PHE A 176 -15.06 18.27 -20.10
N LYS A 177 -16.01 18.39 -19.17
CA LYS A 177 -17.45 18.49 -19.45
C LYS A 177 -17.78 19.51 -20.55
N ASP A 178 -17.16 20.68 -20.48
CA ASP A 178 -17.39 21.79 -21.43
C ASP A 178 -16.43 21.76 -22.63
N ARG A 179 -15.33 20.99 -22.55
CA ARG A 179 -14.37 20.84 -23.67
C ARG A 179 -14.89 19.93 -24.77
N VAL A 180 -15.80 19.01 -24.48
CA VAL A 180 -16.52 18.23 -25.52
C VAL A 180 -17.49 19.12 -26.31
N ALA A 181 -18.04 20.17 -25.67
CA ALA A 181 -18.94 21.13 -26.31
C ALA A 181 -18.21 22.21 -27.13
N ALA A 182 -16.95 22.51 -26.81
CA ALA A 182 -16.13 23.45 -27.56
C ALA A 182 -15.30 22.72 -28.63
N ALA A 183 -15.74 22.79 -29.89
CA ALA A 183 -14.91 22.36 -31.01
C ALA A 183 -13.52 23.02 -30.91
N VAL A 184 -12.46 22.21 -30.96
CA VAL A 184 -11.08 22.70 -31.03
C VAL A 184 -10.97 23.54 -32.29
N LYS A 185 -11.02 24.87 -32.15
CA LYS A 185 -10.67 25.80 -33.21
C LYS A 185 -9.15 25.78 -33.32
N ILE A 186 -8.63 24.84 -34.09
CA ILE A 186 -7.26 24.97 -34.59
C ILE A 186 -7.29 26.21 -35.47
N ALA A 187 -6.69 27.30 -34.98
CA ALA A 187 -6.40 28.45 -35.82
C ALA A 187 -5.41 27.97 -36.88
N ALA A 188 -5.87 27.93 -38.13
CA ALA A 188 -4.97 27.77 -39.26
C ALA A 188 -4.19 29.07 -39.41
N GLU A 189 -2.88 29.01 -39.19
CA GLU A 189 -1.88 29.93 -39.76
C GLU A 189 -0.93 29.12 -40.63
#